data_AF-A0A962JMT1-F1
#
_entry.id   AF-A0A962JMT1-F1
#
_cell.length_a   1.000
_cell.length_b   1.000
_cell.length_c   1.000
_cell.angle_alpha   90.00
_cell.angle_beta   90.00
_cell.angle_gamma   90.00
#
_symmetry.space_group_name_H-M   'P 1'
#
loop_
_entity.id
_entity.type
_entity.pdbx_description
1 polymer ?
#
loop_
_entity_poly.entity_id
_entity_poly.type
_entity_poly.pdbx_seq_one_letter_code
_entity_poly.pdbx_strand_id
1 'polypeptide(L)' 'VADSLITTLLQNSPQALKACKKLIQDVDGAINSPLRDMTTTLIAELRASPEGKEGLSAFLEKRPAGWLSQ' A
#
# COMPACT_ATOMS: atom_id res chain seq x y z
N VAL A 1 22.41 5.70 -2.88
CA VAL A 1 21.51 4.52 -2.79
C VAL A 1 20.40 4.73 -1.76
N ALA A 2 20.73 5.10 -0.52
CA ALA A 2 19.70 5.38 0.51
C ALA A 2 18.76 6.52 0.08
N ASP A 3 19.31 7.65 -0.37
CA ASP A 3 18.49 8.82 -0.74
C ASP A 3 17.54 8.54 -1.89
N SER A 4 18.01 7.87 -2.94
CA SER A 4 17.18 7.48 -4.08
C SER A 4 16.04 6.55 -3.66
N LEU A 5 16.29 5.61 -2.74
CA LEU A 5 15.27 4.70 -2.24
C LEU A 5 14.22 5.45 -1.41
N ILE A 6 14.66 6.37 -0.55
CA ILE A 6 13.77 7.22 0.24
C ILE A 6 12.88 8.05 -0.68
N THR A 7 13.45 8.69 -1.71
CA THR A 7 12.68 9.46 -2.70
C THR A 7 11.63 8.60 -3.38
N THR A 8 11.95 7.38 -3.80
CA THR A 8 10.98 6.46 -4.41
C THR A 8 9.87 6.07 -3.42
N LEU A 9 10.22 5.75 -2.17
CA LEU A 9 9.22 5.38 -1.16
C LEU A 9 8.25 6.54 -0.89
N LEU A 10 8.75 7.76 -0.74
CA LEU A 10 7.94 8.96 -0.49
C LEU A 10 6.93 9.29 -1.61
N GLN A 11 7.03 8.66 -2.78
CA GLN A 11 6.03 8.83 -3.85
C GLN A 11 4.78 7.93 -3.71
N ASN A 12 4.78 6.99 -2.75
CA ASN A 12 3.68 6.04 -2.56
C ASN A 12 2.66 6.54 -1.52
N SER A 13 1.50 5.90 -1.51
CA SER A 13 0.46 6.10 -0.49
C SER A 13 1.03 5.88 0.92
N PRO A 14 0.94 6.86 1.84
CA PRO A 14 1.39 6.71 3.23
C PRO A 14 0.68 5.57 3.96
N GLN A 15 -0.61 5.36 3.72
CA GLN A 15 -1.36 4.25 4.31
C GLN A 15 -0.86 2.90 3.79
N ALA A 16 -0.66 2.77 2.47
CA ALA A 16 -0.19 1.54 1.85
C ALA A 16 1.20 1.14 2.37
N LEU A 17 2.14 2.09 2.48
CA LEU A 17 3.48 1.80 3.01
C LEU A 17 3.46 1.31 4.45
N LYS A 18 2.62 1.91 5.30
CA LYS A 18 2.44 1.47 6.69
C LYS A 18 1.89 0.04 6.74
N ALA A 19 0.87 -0.25 5.93
CA ALA A 19 0.28 -1.58 5.86
C ALA A 19 1.26 -2.63 5.31
N CYS A 20 2.04 -2.30 4.27
CA CYS A 20 3.09 -3.18 3.74
C CYS A 20 4.16 -3.48 4.79
N LYS A 21 4.63 -2.48 5.54
CA LYS A 21 5.62 -2.68 6.61
C LYS A 21 5.07 -3.58 7.71
N LYS A 22 3.81 -3.41 8.08
CA LYS A 22 3.13 -4.23 9.08
C LYS A 22 2.95 -5.67 8.57
N LEU A 23 2.51 -5.85 7.32
CA LEU A 23 2.36 -7.16 6.71
C LEU A 23 3.67 -7.95 6.67
N ILE A 24 4.81 -7.31 6.35
CA ILE A 24 6.12 -7.95 6.38
C ILE A 24 6.46 -8.48 7.79
N GLN A 25 6.04 -7.77 8.84
CA GLN A 25 6.25 -8.20 10.24
C GLN A 25 5.31 -9.33 10.67
N ASP A 26 4.11 -9.39 10.08
CA ASP A 26 3.06 -10.33 10.47
C ASP A 26 3.13 -11.67 9.73
N VAL A 27 3.84 -11.74 8.61
CA VAL A 27 4.05 -12.96 7.84
C VAL A 27 5.22 -13.75 8.44
N ASP A 28 4.97 -14.98 8.88
CA ASP A 28 5.98 -15.88 9.46
C ASP A 28 6.57 -16.90 8.45
N GLY A 29 6.23 -16.76 7.17
CA GLY A 29 6.70 -17.62 6.08
C GLY A 29 5.85 -18.87 5.84
N ALA A 30 4.93 -19.22 6.74
CA ALA A 30 4.00 -20.34 6.52
C ALA A 30 2.77 -19.89 5.74
N ILE A 31 2.59 -20.41 4.52
CA ILE A 31 1.41 -20.12 3.70
C ILE A 31 0.25 -21.02 4.15
N ASN A 32 -0.60 -20.50 5.04
CA ASN A 32 -1.74 -21.22 5.61
C ASN A 32 -3.08 -20.47 5.40
N SER A 33 -4.20 -21.11 5.72
CA SER A 33 -5.54 -20.49 5.54
C SER A 33 -5.71 -19.20 6.33
N PRO A 34 -5.34 -19.12 7.63
CA PRO A 34 -5.45 -17.87 8.39
C PRO A 34 -4.67 -16.71 7.75
N LEU A 35 -3.46 -16.97 7.24
CA LEU A 35 -2.67 -15.95 6.54
C LEU A 35 -3.36 -15.49 5.24
N ARG A 36 -3.93 -16.42 4.48
CA ARG A 36 -4.71 -16.08 3.28
C ARG A 36 -5.93 -15.24 3.60
N ASP A 37 -6.66 -15.58 4.66
CA ASP A 37 -7.87 -14.86 5.04
C ASP A 37 -7.52 -13.44 5.53
N MET A 38 -6.48 -13.31 6.37
CA MET A 38 -5.99 -12.00 6.83
C MET A 38 -5.54 -11.13 5.66
N THR A 39 -4.72 -11.65 4.75
CA THR A 39 -4.21 -10.89 3.60
C THR A 39 -5.31 -10.50 2.61
N THR A 40 -6.32 -11.37 2.43
CA THR A 40 -7.51 -11.08 1.60
C THR A 40 -8.34 -9.95 2.18
N THR A 41 -8.61 -9.98 3.49
CA THR A 41 -9.31 -8.89 4.18
C THR A 41 -8.51 -7.59 4.10
N LEU A 42 -7.21 -7.64 4.38
CA LEU A 42 -6.33 -6.47 4.32
C LEU A 42 -6.35 -5.78 2.95
N ILE A 43 -6.23 -6.54 1.85
CA ILE A 43 -6.24 -5.93 0.51
C ILE A 43 -7.63 -5.38 0.14
N ALA A 44 -8.72 -6.01 0.60
CA ALA A 44 -10.07 -5.52 0.38
C ALA A 44 -10.29 -4.17 1.08
N GLU A 45 -9.88 -4.06 2.36
CA GLU A 45 -9.96 -2.82 3.14
C GLU A 45 -9.10 -1.70 2.54
N LEU A 46 -7.85 -2.00 2.18
CA LEU A 46 -6.95 -1.01 1.58
C LEU A 46 -7.49 -0.50 0.23
N ARG A 47 -8.08 -1.35 -0.60
CA ARG A 47 -8.70 -0.92 -1.86
C ARG A 47 -9.95 -0.07 -1.67
N ALA A 48 -10.73 -0.31 -0.62
CA ALA A 48 -11.93 0.45 -0.31
C ALA A 48 -11.64 1.81 0.37
N SER A 49 -10.42 1.99 0.89
CA SER A 49 -9.97 3.19 1.59
C SER A 49 -9.93 4.46 0.69
N PRO A 50 -9.89 5.67 1.28
CA PRO A 50 -9.70 6.90 0.51
C PRO A 50 -8.43 6.91 -0.35
N GLU A 51 -7.28 6.51 0.20
CA GLU A 51 -6.03 6.46 -0.56
C GLU A 51 -6.05 5.35 -1.63
N GLY A 52 -6.70 4.22 -1.37
CA GLY A 52 -6.90 3.17 -2.36
C GLY A 52 -7.72 3.62 -3.57
N LYS A 53 -8.83 4.33 -3.31
CA LYS A 53 -9.68 4.90 -4.37
C LYS A 53 -8.96 5.99 -5.15
N GLU A 54 -8.27 6.90 -4.46
CA GLU A 54 -7.49 7.97 -5.08
C GLU A 54 -6.35 7.41 -5.93
N GLY A 55 -5.62 6.40 -5.45
CA GLY A 55 -4.55 5.76 -6.23
C GLY A 55 -5.05 5.12 -7.52
N LEU A 56 -6.20 4.45 -7.44
CA LEU A 56 -6.83 3.86 -8.62
C LEU A 56 -7.30 4.93 -9.61
N SER A 57 -7.97 5.99 -9.14
CA SER A 57 -8.38 7.12 -9.99
C SER A 57 -7.17 7.80 -10.63
N ALA A 58 -6.15 8.14 -9.87
CA ALA A 58 -4.93 8.77 -10.36
C ALA A 58 -4.21 7.92 -11.43
N PHE A 59 -4.14 6.61 -11.22
CA PHE A 59 -3.58 5.68 -12.20
C PHE A 59 -4.40 5.65 -13.50
N LEU A 60 -5.72 5.52 -13.40
CA LEU A 60 -6.61 5.47 -14.57
C LEU A 60 -6.63 6.79 -15.35
N GLU A 61 -6.58 7.91 -14.64
CA GLU A 61 -6.58 9.28 -15.20
C GLU A 61 -5.18 9.74 -15.63
N LYS A 62 -4.13 8.94 -15.39
CA LYS A 62 -2.72 9.25 -15.70
C LYS A 62 -2.25 10.59 -15.10
N ARG A 63 -2.67 10.88 -13.88
CA ARG A 63 -2.28 12.07 -13.12
C ARG A 63 -1.49 11.68 -11.86
N PRO A 64 -0.71 12.60 -11.28
CA PRO A 64 -0.17 12.41 -9.95
C PRO A 64 -1.29 12.17 -8.92
N ALA A 65 -1.03 11.29 -7.96
CA ALA A 65 -1.95 11.05 -6.86
C ALA A 65 -1.94 12.25 -5.88
N GLY A 66 -3.09 12.53 -5.27
CA GLY A 66 -3.31 13.72 -4.44
C GLY A 66 -2.42 13.81 -3.20
N TRP A 67 -1.89 12.68 -2.71
CA TRP A 67 -0.94 12.67 -1.58
C TRP A 67 0.45 13.21 -1.94
N LEU A 68 0.76 13.40 -3.23
CA LEU A 68 2.01 14.05 -3.65
C LEU A 68 1.94 15.59 -3.55
N SER A 69 0.73 16.13 -3.38
CA SER A 69 0.47 17.57 -3.24
C SER A 69 0.33 18.01 -1.78
N GLN A 70 0.58 17.10 -0.83
CA GLN A 70 0.56 17.37 0.61
C GLN A 70 1.91 17.85 1.13
#